data_AF-A0A4R0NMZ8-F1
#
_entry.id   AF-A0A4R0NMZ8-F1
#
_cell.length_a   1.000
_cell.length_b   1.000
_cell.length_c   1.000
_cell.angle_alpha   90.00
_cell.angle_beta   90.00
_cell.angle_gamma   90.00
#
_symmetry.space_group_name_H-M   'P 1'
#
loop_
_entity.id
_entity.type
_entity.pdbx_description
1 polymer ?
#
loop_
_entity_poly.entity_id
_entity_poly.type
_entity_poly.pdbx_seq_one_letter_code
_entity_poly.pdbx_strand_id
1 'polypeptide(L)' 'MLSTYLNIQFDIEGKPVNGFCMQIHDDFHETYAVILDGYHSFCVWLDGSSTWHFSKNASIEPSILDQIISKLTLSKSEE' A
#
# COMPACT_ATOMS: atom_id res chain seq x y z
N MET A 1 -11.19 -15.05 7.35
CA MET A 1 -10.48 -14.32 8.43
C MET A 1 -10.09 -12.99 7.83
N LEU A 2 -10.47 -11.86 8.43
CA LEU A 2 -10.11 -10.54 7.90
C LEU A 2 -8.59 -10.39 7.93
N SER A 3 -7.93 -10.65 6.82
CA SER A 3 -6.50 -10.39 6.63
C SER A 3 -6.34 -8.89 6.44
N THR A 4 -6.56 -8.13 7.51
CA THR A 4 -6.36 -6.68 7.56
C THR A 4 -4.88 -6.31 7.32
N TYR A 5 -3.99 -7.31 7.20
CA TYR A 5 -2.57 -7.15 6.95
C TYR A 5 -2.17 -7.83 5.65
N LEU A 6 -1.57 -7.08 4.74
CA LEU A 6 -0.93 -7.56 3.53
C LEU A 6 0.58 -7.37 3.66
N ASN A 7 1.34 -8.45 3.75
CA ASN A 7 2.79 -8.36 3.78
C ASN A 7 3.34 -7.92 2.41
N ILE A 8 4.28 -6.99 2.43
CA ILE A 8 4.93 -6.44 1.26
C ILE A 8 6.41 -6.78 1.31
N GLN A 9 6.84 -7.53 0.29
CA GLN A 9 8.23 -7.83 0.04
C GLN A 9 8.47 -7.82 -1.46
N PHE A 10 9.42 -7.00 -1.90
CA PHE A 10 9.90 -6.92 -3.29
C PHE A 10 11.26 -6.22 -3.35
N ASP A 11 11.93 -6.30 -4.49
CA ASP A 11 13.19 -5.62 -4.76
C ASP A 11 12.99 -4.49 -5.78
N ILE A 12 13.60 -3.33 -5.53
CA ILE A 12 13.69 -2.22 -6.49
C ILE A 12 15.15 -1.86 -6.66
N GLU A 13 15.66 -2.00 -7.89
CA GLU A 13 17.04 -1.69 -8.27
C GLU A 13 18.09 -2.37 -7.37
N GLY A 14 17.81 -3.59 -6.90
CA GLY A 14 18.69 -4.35 -6.01
C GLY A 14 18.63 -3.96 -4.54
N LYS A 15 17.71 -3.06 -4.15
CA LYS A 15 17.39 -2.75 -2.75
C LYS A 15 16.14 -3.54 -2.33
N PRO A 16 16.22 -4.39 -1.29
CA PRO A 16 15.06 -5.08 -0.78
C PRO A 16 14.17 -4.10 -0.03
N VAL A 17 12.90 -4.05 -0.42
CA VAL A 17 11.85 -3.30 0.27
C VAL A 17 10.97 -4.30 0.99
N ASN A 18 10.92 -4.17 2.31
CA ASN A 18 10.13 -5.02 3.19
C ASN A 18 9.18 -4.17 4.02
N GLY A 19 7.99 -4.70 4.29
CA GLY A 19 6.97 -3.99 5.04
C GLY A 19 5.64 -4.70 5.03
N PHE A 20 4.60 -3.97 5.38
CA PHE A 20 3.23 -4.43 5.31
C PHE A 20 2.26 -3.26 5.09
N CYS A 21 1.13 -3.59 4.47
CA CYS A 21 -0.04 -2.73 4.45
C CYS A 21 -1.03 -3.22 5.51
N MET A 22 -1.64 -2.29 6.23
CA MET A 22 -2.74 -2.56 7.13
C MET A 22 -3.99 -1.84 6.63
N GLN A 23 -5.05 -2.56 6.32
CA GLN A 23 -6.32 -1.97 5.94
C GLN A 23 -6.94 -1.23 7.13
N ILE A 24 -7.28 0.03 6.94
CA ILE A 24 -8.05 0.83 7.88
C ILE A 24 -9.49 0.76 7.41
N HIS A 25 -10.33 0.07 8.20
CA HIS A 25 -11.77 0.09 7.97
C HIS A 25 -12.32 1.43 8.41
N ASP A 26 -12.68 2.26 7.44
CA ASP A 26 -13.39 3.52 7.63
C ASP A 26 -14.63 3.51 6.73
N ASP A 27 -15.66 4.28 7.07
CA ASP A 27 -16.96 4.29 6.38
C ASP A 27 -16.92 5.03 5.02
N PHE A 28 -15.80 5.69 4.69
CA PHE A 28 -15.69 6.57 3.53
C PHE A 28 -14.88 5.97 2.37
N HIS A 29 -13.63 5.61 2.63
CA HIS A 29 -12.69 5.17 1.60
C HIS A 29 -11.93 3.93 2.06
N GLU A 30 -11.71 3.00 1.13
CA GLU A 30 -10.83 1.87 1.35
C GLU A 30 -9.41 2.37 1.51
N THR A 31 -8.94 2.40 2.75
CA THR A 31 -7.67 3.02 3.14
C THR A 31 -6.73 1.95 3.67
N TYR A 32 -5.44 2.06 3.35
CA TYR A 32 -4.39 1.22 3.86
C TYR A 32 -3.27 2.08 4.43
N ALA A 33 -2.86 1.79 5.66
CA ALA A 33 -1.60 2.28 6.21
C ALA A 33 -0.45 1.42 5.65
N VAL A 34 0.54 2.06 5.06
CA VAL A 34 1.74 1.41 4.52
C VAL A 34 2.91 1.65 5.48
N ILE A 35 3.52 0.57 5.95
CA ILE A 35 4.69 0.60 6.81
C ILE A 35 5.80 -0.15 6.07
N LEU A 36 6.86 0.55 5.66
CA LEU A 36 8.03 -0.04 5.02
C LEU A 36 9.26 0.23 5.89
N ASP A 37 10.19 -0.72 5.89
CA ASP A 37 11.47 -0.57 6.58
C ASP A 37 12.31 0.53 5.92
N GLY A 38 12.82 1.45 6.73
CA GLY A 38 13.61 2.60 6.28
C GLY A 38 12.81 3.75 5.64
N TYR A 39 11.48 3.70 5.60
CA TYR A 39 10.63 4.79 5.09
C TYR A 39 9.68 5.32 6.16
N HIS A 40 9.22 6.55 5.98
CA HIS A 40 8.12 7.08 6.78
C HIS A 40 6.82 6.36 6.43
N SER A 41 6.05 5.99 7.46
CA SER A 41 4.71 5.43 7.28
C SER A 41 3.79 6.45 6.60
N PHE A 42 2.97 5.98 5.67
CA PHE A 42 2.02 6.81 4.94
C PHE A 42 0.74 6.02 4.66
N CYS A 43 -0.31 6.69 4.18
CA CYS A 43 -1.55 6.02 3.79
C CYS A 43 -1.71 6.03 2.28
N VAL A 44 -2.28 4.95 1.76
CA VAL A 44 -2.84 4.86 0.41
C VAL A 44 -4.33 4.60 0.52
N TRP A 45 -5.14 5.18 -0.35
CA TRP A 45 -6.58 4.95 -0.34
C TRP A 45 -7.15 4.93 -1.75
N LEU A 46 -8.22 4.17 -1.92
CA LEU A 46 -8.99 4.16 -3.14
C LEU A 46 -10.15 5.15 -3.00
N ASP A 47 -10.27 6.08 -3.94
CA ASP A 47 -11.43 6.96 -3.98
C ASP A 47 -12.65 6.27 -4.61
N GLY A 48 -13.82 6.93 -4.55
CA GLY A 48 -15.05 6.42 -5.16
C GLY A 48 -15.01 6.26 -6.69
N SER A 49 -13.96 6.75 -7.36
CA SER A 49 -13.74 6.56 -8.80
C SER A 49 -12.82 5.39 -9.13
N SER A 50 -12.45 4.58 -8.12
CA SER A 50 -11.45 3.51 -8.24
C SER A 50 -10.05 4.02 -8.59
N THR A 51 -9.74 5.27 -8.21
CA THR A 51 -8.40 5.85 -8.37
C THR A 51 -7.64 5.73 -7.06
N TRP A 52 -6.41 5.21 -7.12
CA TRP A 52 -5.52 5.14 -5.97
C TRP A 52 -4.86 6.48 -5.69
N HIS A 53 -4.91 6.89 -4.43
CA HIS A 53 -4.26 8.09 -3.90
C HIS A 53 -3.35 7.72 -2.75
N PHE A 54 -2.42 8.61 -2.42
CA PHE A 54 -1.45 8.41 -1.35
C PHE A 54 -1.15 9.72 -0.62
N SER A 55 -0.65 9.61 0.61
CA SER A 55 -0.33 10.80 1.41
C SER A 55 0.76 11.64 0.72
N LYS A 56 0.49 12.94 0.50
CA LYS A 56 1.38 13.88 -0.20
C LYS A 56 2.81 13.98 0.36
N ASN A 57 3.01 13.59 1.62
CA ASN A 57 4.28 13.72 2.32
C ASN A 57 5.09 12.42 2.36
N ALA A 58 4.65 11.37 1.66
CA ALA A 58 5.45 10.17 1.50
C ALA A 58 6.66 10.52 0.61
N SER A 59 7.83 10.72 1.20
CA SER A 59 9.11 10.77 0.48
C SER A 59 9.49 9.37 0.02
N ILE A 60 8.70 8.84 -0.93
CA ILE A 60 8.84 7.49 -1.46
C ILE A 60 9.00 7.54 -2.97
N GLU A 61 9.77 6.60 -3.52
CA GLU A 61 10.00 6.50 -4.95
C GLU A 61 8.71 6.06 -5.66
N PRO A 62 8.36 6.64 -6.82
CA PRO A 62 7.15 6.27 -7.57
C PRO A 62 7.08 4.77 -7.87
N SER A 63 8.21 4.15 -8.19
CA SER A 63 8.31 2.71 -8.45
C SER A 63 7.89 1.84 -7.26
N ILE A 64 8.19 2.27 -6.03
CA ILE A 64 7.79 1.56 -4.81
C ILE A 64 6.28 1.67 -4.64
N LEU A 65 5.71 2.86 -4.88
CA LEU A 65 4.28 3.11 -4.82
C LEU A 65 3.51 2.26 -5.84
N ASP A 66 3.96 2.21 -7.10
CA ASP A 66 3.33 1.40 -8.15
C ASP A 66 3.31 -0.09 -7.77
N GLN A 67 4.41 -0.60 -7.20
CA GLN A 67 4.49 -1.99 -6.74
C GLN A 67 3.51 -2.27 -5.59
N ILE A 68 3.34 -1.34 -4.66
CA ILE A 68 2.38 -1.45 -3.55
C ILE A 68 0.95 -1.50 -4.09
N ILE A 69 0.59 -0.55 -4.96
CA ILE A 69 -0.74 -0.46 -5.57
C ILE A 69 -1.06 -1.73 -6.37
N SER A 70 -0.09 -2.23 -7.14
CA SER A 70 -0.21 -3.47 -7.91
C SER A 70 -0.50 -4.66 -6.99
N LYS A 71 0.24 -4.80 -5.88
CA LYS A 71 0.00 -5.88 -4.90
C LYS A 71 -1.37 -5.77 -4.21
N LEU A 72 -1.80 -4.57 -3.83
CA LEU A 72 -3.11 -4.34 -3.23
C LEU A 72 -4.24 -4.70 -4.21
N THR A 73 -4.07 -4.37 -5.49
CA THR A 73 -5.04 -4.70 -6.54
C THR A 73 -5.11 -6.21 -6.81
N LEU A 74 -3.95 -6.89 -6.81
CA LEU A 74 -3.86 -8.34 -6.95
C LEU A 74 -4.51 -9.07 -5.77
N SER A 75 -4.20 -8.67 -4.53
CA SER A 75 -4.78 -9.31 -3.34
C SER A 75 -6.31 -9.21 -3.31
N LYS A 76 -6.87 -8.14 -3.89
CA LYS A 76 -8.32 -7.94 -4.00
C LYS A 76 -8.98 -8.80 -5.09
N SER A 77 -8.20 -9.28 -6.07
CA SER A 77 -8.72 -10.12 -7.17
C SER A 77 -8.76 -11.61 -6.83
N GLU A 78 -8.17 -12.02 -5.70
CA GLU A 78 -8.14 -13.41 -5.24
C GLU A 78 -9.23 -13.73 -4.19
N GLU A 79 -10.09 -12.77 -3.84
CA GLU A 79 -11.30 -12.93 -3.01
C GLU A 79 -12.57 -13.09 -3.87
#